data_AF-A0A436QQV7-F1
#
_entry.id   AF-A0A436QQV7-F1
#
_cell.length_a   1.000
_cell.length_b   1.000
_cell.length_c   1.000
_cell.angle_alpha   90.00
_cell.angle_beta   90.00
_cell.angle_gamma   90.00
#
_symmetry.space_group_name_H-M   'P 1'
#
loop_
_entity.id
_entity.type
_entity.pdbx_description
1 polymer ?
#
loop_
_entity_poly.entity_id
_entity_poly.type
_entity_poly.pdbx_seq_one_letter_code
_entity_poly.pdbx_strand_id
1 'polypeptide(L)' 'MSGRADINAGGGWLGLYVLGYLVFLYLPVLLIPLFSFNNSIQAAFPLQGFTLEWYETLYGNPALSGA' A
#
# COMPACT_ATOMS: atom_id res chain seq x y z
N MET A 1 10.59 -34.17 -22.99
CA MET A 1 9.66 -33.91 -21.88
C MET A 1 9.21 -32.45 -21.98
N SER A 2 8.09 -32.18 -22.66
CA SER A 2 7.55 -30.83 -22.82
C SER A 2 6.45 -30.64 -21.78
N GLY A 3 6.73 -29.87 -20.73
CA GLY A 3 5.70 -29.44 -19.78
C GLY A 3 4.70 -28.56 -20.49
N ARG A 4 3.51 -29.10 -20.78
CA ARG A 4 2.38 -28.30 -21.20
C ARG A 4 1.83 -27.67 -19.92
N ALA A 5 1.99 -26.36 -19.78
CA ALA A 5 1.25 -25.60 -18.80
C ALA A 5 -0.16 -25.46 -19.36
N ASP A 6 -1.02 -26.43 -19.02
CA ASP A 6 -2.41 -26.45 -19.43
C ASP A 6 -3.15 -25.36 -18.64
N ILE A 7 -3.13 -24.13 -19.15
CA ILE A 7 -3.98 -23.05 -18.63
C ILE A 7 -5.42 -23.33 -19.08
N ASN A 8 -6.10 -24.23 -18.38
CA ASN A 8 -7.53 -24.47 -18.57
C ASN A 8 -8.29 -23.14 -18.36
N ALA A 9 -8.92 -22.66 -19.43
CA ALA A 9 -9.70 -21.43 -19.50
C ALA A 9 -11.07 -21.53 -18.77
N GLY A 10 -11.05 -22.03 -17.53
CA GLY A 10 -12.15 -21.99 -16.56
C GLY A 10 -11.83 -21.16 -15.31
N GLY A 11 -10.63 -20.56 -15.24
CA GLY A 11 -10.09 -19.90 -14.04
C GLY A 11 -10.20 -18.37 -14.00
N GLY A 12 -10.80 -17.70 -14.99
CA GLY A 12 -10.87 -16.24 -15.03
C GLY A 12 -11.63 -15.62 -13.85
N TRP A 13 -12.69 -16.29 -13.41
CA TRP A 13 -13.49 -15.84 -12.25
C TRP A 13 -12.75 -16.01 -10.93
N LEU A 14 -11.95 -17.07 -10.78
CA LEU A 14 -11.07 -17.27 -9.61
C LEU A 14 -10.01 -16.18 -9.56
N GLY A 15 -9.40 -15.83 -10.71
CA GLY A 15 -8.46 -14.72 -10.81
C GLY A 15 -9.08 -13.39 -10.40
N LEU A 16 -10.29 -13.09 -10.88
CA LEU A 16 -11.02 -11.88 -10.49
C LEU A 16 -11.38 -11.88 -8.99
N TYR A 17 -11.81 -13.02 -8.46
CA TYR A 17 -12.11 -13.19 -7.04
C TYR A 17 -10.87 -12.95 -6.18
N VAL A 18 -9.73 -13.58 -6.52
CA VAL A 18 -8.47 -13.39 -5.81
C VAL A 18 -8.01 -11.94 -5.89
N LEU A 19 -8.09 -11.30 -7.06
CA LEU A 19 -7.75 -9.89 -7.21
C LEU A 19 -8.65 -9.00 -6.33
N GLY A 20 -9.96 -9.20 -6.36
CA GLY A 20 -10.91 -8.46 -5.52
C GLY A 20 -10.67 -8.67 -4.03
N TYR A 21 -10.36 -9.91 -3.63
CA TYR A 21 -10.01 -10.26 -2.26
C TYR A 21 -8.73 -9.57 -1.81
N LEU A 22 -7.68 -9.59 -2.64
CA LEU A 22 -6.42 -8.87 -2.37
C LEU A 22 -6.66 -7.37 -2.29
N VAL A 23 -7.38 -6.77 -3.25
CA VAL A 23 -7.70 -5.34 -3.19
C VAL A 23 -8.43 -5.01 -1.89
N PHE A 24 -9.46 -5.76 -1.53
CA PHE A 24 -10.22 -5.53 -0.30
C PHE A 24 -9.33 -5.61 0.96
N LEU A 25 -8.46 -6.62 1.04
CA LEU A 25 -7.57 -6.81 2.19
C LEU A 25 -6.48 -5.73 2.28
N TYR A 26 -5.86 -5.39 1.15
CA TYR A 26 -4.70 -4.51 1.14
C TYR A 26 -5.08 -3.02 1.03
N LEU A 27 -6.27 -2.68 0.53
CA LEU A 27 -6.74 -1.29 0.44
C LEU A 27 -6.60 -0.52 1.78
N PRO A 28 -7.07 -1.01 2.93
CA PRO A 28 -6.91 -0.29 4.20
C PRO A 28 -5.44 -0.13 4.60
N VAL A 29 -4.59 -1.12 4.31
CA VAL A 29 -3.15 -1.06 4.60
C VAL A 29 -2.45 -0.04 3.70
N LEU A 30 -2.86 0.06 2.43
CA LEU A 30 -2.32 1.01 1.45
C LEU A 30 -2.68 2.47 1.77
N LEU A 31 -3.72 2.72 2.57
CA LEU A 31 -4.01 4.07 3.05
C LEU A 31 -2.88 4.62 3.94
N ILE A 32 -2.18 3.77 4.68
CA ILE A 32 -1.07 4.19 5.55
C ILE A 32 0.07 4.85 4.77
N PRO A 33 0.72 4.19 3.78
CA PRO A 33 1.76 4.85 2.99
C PRO A 33 1.18 6.02 2.17
N LEU A 34 -0.04 5.92 1.66
CA LEU A 34 -0.68 7.00 0.91
C LEU A 34 -0.80 8.29 1.74
N PHE A 35 -1.31 8.19 2.96
CA PHE A 35 -1.41 9.33 3.88
C PHE A 35 -0.07 9.73 4.49
N SER A 36 0.91 8.83 4.55
CA SER A 36 2.26 9.17 5.02
C SER A 36 2.97 10.17 4.11
N PHE A 37 2.56 10.28 2.84
CA PHE A 37 3.03 11.30 1.92
C PHE A 37 2.15 12.56 1.90
N ASN A 38 1.14 12.67 2.76
CA ASN A 38 0.21 13.80 2.77
C ASN A 38 0.81 15.00 3.52
N ASN A 39 0.71 16.19 2.93
CA ASN A 39 1.16 17.44 3.57
C ASN A 39 0.17 17.98 4.63
N SER A 40 -0.59 17.09 5.27
CA SER A 40 -1.53 17.43 6.34
C SER A 40 -1.41 16.42 7.47
N ILE A 41 -1.46 16.93 8.70
CA ILE A 41 -1.44 16.14 9.94
C ILE A 41 -2.68 15.25 10.06
N GLN A 42 -3.79 15.65 9.42
CA GLN A 42 -5.05 14.90 9.46
C GLN A 42 -5.16 13.98 8.25
N ALA A 43 -5.42 12.69 8.51
CA ALA A 43 -5.71 11.68 7.48
C ALA A 43 -7.15 11.84 6.95
N ALA A 44 -7.39 12.92 6.22
CA ALA A 44 -8.66 13.22 5.58
C ALA A 44 -8.45 13.49 4.09
N PHE A 45 -9.49 13.20 3.30
CA PHE A 45 -9.52 13.56 1.88
C PHE A 45 -10.00 15.01 1.70
N PRO A 46 -9.56 15.71 0.62
CA PRO A 46 -8.55 15.32 -0.37
C PRO A 46 -7.10 15.42 0.16
N LEU A 47 -6.18 14.65 -0.42
CA LEU A 47 -4.75 14.75 -0.10
C LEU A 47 -4.23 16.15 -0.44
N GLN A 48 -3.48 16.77 0.47
CA GLN A 48 -3.02 18.16 0.39
C GLN A 48 -1.61 18.27 -0.21
N GLY A 49 -1.34 17.55 -1.30
CA GLY A 49 -0.01 17.49 -1.91
C GLY A 49 0.92 16.46 -1.26
N PHE A 50 2.12 16.32 -1.83
CA PHE A 50 3.12 15.32 -1.45
C PHE A 50 4.19 15.92 -0.52
N THR A 51 4.50 15.27 0.60
CA THR A 51 5.58 15.65 1.52
C THR A 51 6.37 14.45 2.04
N LEU A 52 7.60 14.69 2.46
CA LEU A 52 8.47 13.76 3.20
C LEU A 52 8.94 14.35 4.54
N GLU A 53 8.45 15.53 4.93
CA GLU A 53 8.88 16.28 6.12
C GLU A 53 8.77 15.46 7.42
N TRP A 54 7.74 14.62 7.52
CA TRP A 54 7.56 13.71 8.64
C TRP A 54 8.73 12.72 8.79
N TYR A 55 9.26 12.21 7.68
CA TYR A 55 10.41 11.30 7.69
C TYR A 55 11.70 12.00 8.08
N GLU A 56 11.90 13.25 7.62
CA GLU A 56 13.04 14.08 8.02
C GLU A 56 12.99 14.39 9.52
N THR A 57 11.81 14.74 10.03
CA THR A 57 11.58 14.99 11.45
C THR A 57 11.83 13.74 12.28
N LEU A 58 11.42 12.56 11.80
CA LEU A 58 11.69 11.28 12.48
C LEU A 58 13.19 10.98 12.54
N TYR A 59 13.94 11.22 11.46
CA TYR A 59 15.38 10.98 11.41
C TYR A 59 16.16 11.92 12.35
N GLY A 60 15.72 13.17 12.48
CA GLY A 60 16.31 14.17 13.37
C GLY A 60 15.83 14.11 14.82
N ASN A 61 14.94 13.17 15.18
CA ASN A 61 14.34 13.17 16.51
C ASN A 61 15.24 12.47 17.55
N PRO A 62 15.83 13.21 18.51
CA PRO A 62 16.69 12.63 19.54
C PRO A 62 15.98 11.65 20.48
N ALA A 63 14.64 11.72 20.57
CA ALA A 63 13.84 10.75 21.33
C ALA A 63 13.75 9.39 20.64
N LEU A 64 14.01 9.32 19.33
CA LEU A 64 14.03 8.08 18.55
C LEU A 64 15.45 7.58 18.28
N SER A 65 16.46 8.46 18.31
CA SER A 65 17.87 8.11 18.09
C SER A 65 18.63 7.71 19.37
N GLY A 66 17.98 7.77 20.54
CA GLY A 66 18.57 7.45 21.84
C GLY A 66 18.17 6.08 22.35
N ALA A 67 18.78 5.02 21.83
CA ALA A 67 18.84 3.68 22.43
C ALA A 67 20.24 3.08 22.22
#